data_AF-A0A957BRR8-F1
#
_entry.id   AF-A0A957BRR8-F1
#
_cell.length_a   1.000
_cell.length_b   1.000
_cell.length_c   1.000
_cell.angle_alpha   90.00
_cell.angle_beta   90.00
_cell.angle_gamma   90.00
#
_symmetry.space_group_name_H-M   'P 1'
#
loop_
_entity.id
_entity.type
_entity.pdbx_description
1 polymer ?
#
loop_
_entity_poly.entity_id
_entity_poly.type
_entity_poly.pdbx_seq_one_letter_code
_entity_poly.pdbx_strand_id
1 'polypeptide(L)' 'MPNHRDYLFRGDLEELDPDVAELIRHETARQQSYLILIPSESTVPAAVREALASSFHNLY' A
#
# COMPACT_ATOMS: atom_id res chain seq x y z
N MET A 1 21.08 -4.84 -30.62
CA MET A 1 20.42 -3.57 -30.20
C MET A 1 20.31 -3.60 -28.69
N PRO A 2 20.74 -2.55 -27.97
CA PRO A 2 20.71 -2.58 -26.52
C PRO A 2 19.25 -2.62 -26.05
N ASN A 3 18.91 -3.63 -25.29
CA ASN A 3 17.60 -3.88 -24.71
C ASN A 3 17.42 -2.90 -23.54
N HIS A 4 16.99 -1.68 -23.83
CA HIS A 4 16.83 -0.64 -22.82
C HIS A 4 15.54 -0.91 -22.05
N ARG A 5 15.63 -1.61 -20.92
CA ARG A 5 14.57 -1.60 -19.90
C ARG A 5 14.48 -0.15 -19.42
N ASP A 6 13.35 0.49 -19.64
CA ASP A 6 13.13 1.93 -19.37
C ASP A 6 13.11 2.32 -17.88
N TYR A 7 13.56 1.42 -16.99
CA TYR A 7 13.61 1.58 -15.54
C TYR A 7 12.26 1.96 -14.89
N LEU A 8 11.15 1.89 -15.63
CA LEU A 8 9.82 2.16 -15.11
C LEU A 8 9.26 0.89 -14.46
N PHE A 9 8.88 1.01 -13.18
CA PHE A 9 8.13 -0.02 -12.48
C PHE A 9 6.69 -0.01 -12.99
N ARG A 10 6.21 -1.19 -13.40
CA ARG A 10 4.85 -1.42 -13.88
C ARG A 10 4.35 -2.72 -13.27
N GLY A 11 3.06 -2.78 -12.98
CA GLY A 11 2.46 -3.90 -12.28
C GLY A 11 1.88 -3.46 -10.93
N ASP A 12 1.15 -4.36 -10.29
CA ASP A 12 0.67 -4.14 -8.93
C ASP A 12 1.75 -4.49 -7.88
N LEU A 13 1.44 -4.26 -6.60
CA LEU A 13 2.39 -4.51 -5.52
C LEU A 13 2.73 -6.01 -5.38
N GLU A 14 1.81 -6.91 -5.66
CA GLU A 14 2.05 -8.35 -5.51
C GLU A 14 2.98 -8.89 -6.60
N GLU A 15 2.89 -8.34 -7.81
CA GLU A 15 3.81 -8.64 -8.91
C GLU A 15 5.23 -8.07 -8.66
N LEU A 16 5.31 -6.87 -8.06
CA LEU A 16 6.57 -6.16 -7.84
C LEU A 16 7.29 -6.58 -6.56
N ASP A 17 6.53 -6.83 -5.48
CA ASP A 17 7.02 -7.16 -4.14
C ASP A 17 5.98 -8.02 -3.37
N PRO A 18 5.97 -9.35 -3.63
CA PRO A 18 4.99 -10.26 -3.01
C PRO A 18 5.16 -10.36 -1.48
N ASP A 19 6.37 -10.15 -0.96
CA ASP A 19 6.62 -10.22 0.48
C ASP A 19 5.97 -9.03 1.20
N VAL A 20 6.07 -7.82 0.65
CA VAL A 20 5.37 -6.65 1.21
C VAL A 20 3.86 -6.79 1.05
N ALA A 21 3.38 -7.33 -0.07
CA ALA A 21 1.96 -7.62 -0.25
C ALA A 21 1.44 -8.59 0.83
N GLU A 22 2.20 -9.64 1.18
CA GLU A 22 1.88 -10.57 2.26
C GLU A 22 1.82 -9.88 3.63
N LEU A 23 2.80 -9.03 3.93
CA LEU A 23 2.83 -8.28 5.19
C LEU A 23 1.59 -7.38 5.34
N ILE A 24 1.16 -6.72 4.25
CA ILE A 24 -0.07 -5.90 4.26
C ILE A 24 -1.29 -6.76 4.52
N ARG A 25 -1.39 -7.96 3.92
CA ARG A 25 -2.49 -8.89 4.18
C ARG A 25 -2.53 -9.32 5.64
N HIS A 26 -1.38 -9.67 6.22
CA HIS A 26 -1.28 -10.04 7.63
C HIS A 26 -1.70 -8.90 8.57
N GLU A 27 -1.24 -7.69 8.32
CA GLU A 27 -1.61 -6.52 9.13
C GLU A 27 -3.09 -6.18 8.98
N THR A 28 -3.64 -6.26 7.77
CA THR A 28 -5.08 -6.07 7.51
C THR A 28 -5.90 -7.08 8.31
N ALA A 29 -5.52 -8.36 8.28
CA ALA A 29 -6.19 -9.41 9.05
C ALA A 29 -6.06 -9.16 10.56
N ARG A 30 -4.89 -8.72 11.04
CA ARG A 30 -4.66 -8.37 12.44
C ARG A 30 -5.58 -7.24 12.90
N GLN A 31 -5.68 -6.14 12.14
CA GLN A 31 -6.54 -5.01 12.49
C GLN A 31 -8.03 -5.39 12.58
N GLN A 32 -8.48 -6.38 11.80
CA GLN A 32 -9.86 -6.87 11.83
C GLN A 32 -10.11 -7.91 12.94
N SER A 33 -9.07 -8.58 13.42
CA SER A 33 -9.20 -9.72 14.35
C SER A 33 -9.05 -9.34 15.82
N TYR A 34 -8.64 -8.11 16.14
CA TYR A 34 -8.35 -7.69 17.51
C TYR A 34 -9.02 -6.36 17.87
N LEU A 35 -9.33 -6.20 19.17
CA LEU A 35 -9.67 -4.90 19.75
C LEU A 35 -8.40 -4.09 19.97
N ILE A 36 -8.26 -2.97 19.25
CA ILE A 36 -7.12 -2.06 19.37
C ILE A 36 -7.51 -0.90 20.29
N LEU A 37 -6.84 -0.81 21.44
CA LEU A 37 -7.16 0.15 22.52
C LEU A 37 -6.10 1.24 22.70
N ILE A 38 -5.25 1.45 21.70
CA ILE A 38 -4.27 2.53 21.71
C ILE A 38 -5.02 3.84 21.43
N PRO A 39 -5.10 4.80 22.39
CA PRO A 39 -6.03 5.92 22.27
C PRO A 39 -5.78 6.87 21.10
N SER A 40 -4.55 6.90 20.59
CA SER A 40 -4.14 7.73 19.46
C SER A 40 -4.28 7.04 18.10
N GLU A 41 -4.60 5.74 18.07
CA GLU A 41 -4.80 5.00 16.83
C GLU A 41 -6.26 5.06 16.37
N SER A 42 -6.47 5.02 15.06
CA SER A 42 -7.80 5.02 14.46
C SER A 42 -7.80 4.29 13.12
N THR A 43 -8.98 3.86 12.66
CA THR A 43 -9.16 3.31 11.32
C THR A 43 -9.53 4.40 10.33
N VAL A 44 -8.75 4.52 9.25
CA VAL A 44 -8.95 5.55 8.22
C VAL A 44 -10.07 5.14 7.25
N PRO A 45 -11.03 6.03 6.92
CA PRO A 45 -12.08 5.76 5.92
C PRO A 45 -11.51 5.40 4.54
N ALA A 46 -12.22 4.56 3.78
CA ALA A 46 -11.77 4.12 2.45
C ALA A 46 -11.52 5.29 1.48
N ALA A 47 -12.41 6.30 1.46
CA ALA A 47 -12.26 7.49 0.61
C ALA A 47 -10.98 8.29 0.90
N VAL A 48 -10.52 8.30 2.16
CA VAL A 48 -9.26 8.98 2.52
C VAL A 48 -8.07 8.18 2.00
N ARG A 49 -8.11 6.84 2.08
CA ARG A 49 -7.05 5.99 1.51
C ARG A 49 -6.97 6.09 -0.01
N GLU A 50 -8.10 6.19 -0.68
CA GLU A 50 -8.17 6.44 -2.14
C GLU A 50 -7.47 7.76 -2.51
N ALA A 51 -7.78 8.84 -1.78
CA ALA A 51 -7.12 10.12 -2.00
C ALA A 51 -5.60 10.05 -1.73
N LEU A 52 -5.17 9.36 -0.67
CA LEU A 52 -3.75 9.15 -0.33
C LEU A 52 -3.00 8.39 -1.43
N ALA A 53 -3.63 7.40 -2.06
CA ALA A 53 -3.04 6.59 -3.14
C ALA A 53 -3.06 7.27 -4.53
N SER A 54 -3.52 8.52 -4.61
CA SER A 54 -3.62 9.25 -5.88
C SER A 54 -2.28 9.83 -6.35
N SER A 55 -2.27 10.35 -7.58
CA SER A 55 -1.11 11.03 -8.18
C SER A 55 -0.73 12.35 -7.51
N PHE A 56 -1.43 12.80 -6.46
CA PHE A 56 -1.03 14.00 -5.70
C PHE A 56 0.37 13.86 -5.09
N HIS A 57 0.84 12.64 -4.82
CA HIS A 57 2.22 12.38 -4.38
C HIS A 57 3.31 12.68 -5.43
N ASN A 58 2.95 12.94 -6.69
CA ASN A 58 3.91 13.20 -7.76
C ASN A 58 4.34 14.67 -7.86
N LEU A 59 3.76 15.56 -7.04
CA LEU A 59 3.97 17.01 -7.10
C LEU A 59 4.72 17.49 -5.85
N TYR A 60 5.51 18.56 -6.00
CA TYR A 60 6.27 19.23 -4.93
C TYR A 60 5.60 20.54 -4.51
#